data_AF-A0A1G8BW24-F1
#
_entry.id   AF-A0A1G8BW24-F1
#
_cell.length_a   1.000
_cell.length_b   1.000
_cell.length_c   1.000
_cell.angle_alpha   90.00
_cell.angle_beta   90.00
_cell.angle_gamma   90.00
#
_symmetry.space_group_name_H-M   'P 1'
#
loop_
_entity.id
_entity.type
_entity.pdbx_description
1 polymer ?
#
loop_
_entity_poly.entity_id
_entity_poly.type
_entity_poly.pdbx_seq_one_letter_code
_entity_poly.pdbx_strand_id
1 'polypeptide(L)'
;MDISRIGGLVALLMLLGAGTAAAQEPVTISQEKVREICSERLPRVENRVRALTDRINGDAGTLGSKKWLEQKAATARKAGNTARADVLDAQLKLRDSQLGKLTNASERLAEFRSEHCGSK
;
A
#
# COMPACT_ATOMS: atom_id res chain seq x y z
N MET A 1 29.10 39.33 -45.21
CA MET A 1 28.47 39.65 -46.51
C MET A 1 27.42 38.57 -46.72
N ASP A 2 26.12 38.76 -46.48
CA ASP A 2 25.35 40.00 -46.38
C ASP A 2 24.13 39.83 -45.47
N ILE A 3 23.82 40.96 -44.84
CA ILE A 3 22.66 41.26 -44.02
C ILE A 3 21.55 41.77 -44.94
N SER A 4 20.30 41.65 -44.50
CA SER A 4 19.11 42.35 -45.02
C SER A 4 18.46 41.78 -46.28
N ARG A 5 17.30 41.12 -46.08
CA ARG A 5 16.02 41.75 -46.44
C ARG A 5 14.97 41.50 -45.35
N ILE A 6 14.53 42.63 -44.80
CA ILE A 6 13.53 42.85 -43.76
C ILE A 6 12.13 42.90 -44.40
N GLY A 7 11.12 42.46 -43.65
CA GLY A 7 9.75 42.98 -43.73
C GLY A 7 8.70 41.88 -43.58
N GLY A 8 7.91 41.79 -42.51
CA GLY A 8 7.77 42.59 -41.31
C GLY A 8 6.66 41.98 -40.43
N LEU A 9 6.64 42.39 -39.14
CA LEU A 9 5.52 42.45 -38.18
C LEU A 9 4.47 41.30 -38.19
N VAL A 10 4.19 40.58 -37.11
CA VAL A 10 3.59 41.05 -35.84
C VAL A 10 3.86 40.03 -34.73
N ALA A 11 4.01 40.55 -33.51
CA ALA A 11 4.29 39.86 -32.27
C ALA A 11 3.18 38.90 -31.77
N LEU A 12 3.58 38.10 -30.78
CA LEU A 12 2.77 37.65 -29.63
C LEU A 12 1.92 36.37 -29.84
N LEU A 13 2.40 35.24 -29.31
CA LEU A 13 1.92 34.66 -28.04
C LEU A 13 2.65 33.34 -27.76
N MET A 14 3.39 33.30 -26.65
CA MET A 14 3.68 32.07 -25.93
C MET A 14 2.36 31.41 -25.54
N LEU A 15 2.04 30.26 -26.12
CA LEU A 15 1.02 29.35 -25.61
C LEU A 15 1.72 28.10 -25.08
N LEU A 16 1.94 28.12 -23.77
CA LEU A 16 2.05 26.94 -22.92
C LEU A 16 0.78 26.09 -23.14
N GLY A 17 0.84 25.18 -24.11
CA GLY A 17 -0.25 24.30 -24.49
C GLY A 17 -0.27 23.05 -23.62
N ALA A 18 -1.06 23.14 -22.56
CA ALA A 18 -1.55 22.07 -21.70
C ALA A 18 -1.58 20.68 -22.37
N GLY A 19 -0.85 19.72 -21.81
CA GLY A 19 -1.11 18.31 -22.06
C GLY A 19 -2.55 18.02 -21.64
N THR A 20 -3.40 17.66 -22.60
CA THR A 20 -4.76 17.21 -22.33
C THR A 20 -4.68 15.94 -21.50
N ALA A 21 -4.96 16.03 -20.20
CA ALA A 21 -5.26 14.87 -19.39
C ALA A 21 -6.51 14.22 -20.01
N ALA A 22 -6.35 13.09 -20.70
CA ALA A 22 -7.48 12.32 -21.20
C ALA A 22 -8.37 11.94 -20.00
N ALA A 23 -9.64 12.32 -20.07
CA ALA A 23 -10.63 11.87 -19.11
C ALA A 23 -10.69 10.34 -19.17
N GLN A 24 -10.37 9.69 -18.06
CA GLN A 24 -10.48 8.24 -17.93
C GLN A 24 -11.96 7.91 -17.73
N GLU A 25 -12.59 7.30 -18.72
CA GLU A 25 -13.94 6.76 -18.59
C GLU A 25 -14.00 5.79 -17.40
N PRO A 26 -15.06 5.84 -16.56
CA PRO A 26 -15.19 4.96 -15.42
C PRO A 26 -15.22 3.48 -15.88
N VAL A 27 -14.27 2.69 -15.36
CA VAL A 27 -14.21 1.25 -15.65
C VAL A 27 -15.33 0.54 -14.90
N THR A 28 -16.32 0.05 -15.65
CA THR A 28 -17.40 -0.77 -15.10
C THR A 28 -17.02 -2.25 -15.16
N ILE A 29 -17.15 -2.96 -14.04
CA ILE A 29 -16.94 -4.41 -13.96
C ILE A 29 -18.29 -5.13 -14.09
N SER A 30 -18.29 -6.31 -14.72
CA SER A 30 -19.52 -7.10 -14.88
C SER A 30 -20.03 -7.63 -13.53
N GLN A 31 -21.34 -7.86 -13.42
CA GLN A 31 -21.94 -8.43 -12.21
C GLN A 31 -21.42 -9.83 -11.89
N GLU A 32 -21.12 -10.63 -12.92
CA GLU A 32 -20.46 -11.92 -12.73
C GLU A 32 -19.07 -11.75 -12.10
N LYS A 33 -18.32 -10.72 -12.51
CA LYS A 33 -17.02 -10.43 -11.92
C LYS A 33 -17.12 -9.98 -10.47
N VAL A 34 -18.12 -9.15 -10.14
CA VAL A 34 -18.41 -8.77 -8.75
C VAL A 34 -18.73 -10.02 -7.93
N ARG A 35 -19.55 -10.94 -8.45
CA ARG A 35 -19.87 -12.21 -7.79
C ARG A 35 -18.61 -13.05 -7.52
N GLU A 36 -17.72 -13.22 -8.50
CA GLU A 36 -16.43 -13.91 -8.31
C GLU A 36 -15.58 -13.22 -7.23
N ILE A 37 -15.49 -11.90 -7.25
CA ILE A 37 -14.71 -11.16 -6.25
C ILE A 37 -15.29 -11.43 -4.85
N CYS A 38 -16.61 -11.33 -4.69
CA CYS A 38 -17.28 -11.52 -3.42
C CYS A 38 -17.20 -12.95 -2.88
N SER A 39 -17.35 -13.97 -3.73
CA SER A 39 -17.37 -15.37 -3.29
C SER A 39 -15.96 -15.95 -3.09
N GLU A 40 -15.01 -15.53 -3.92
CA GLU A 40 -13.70 -16.18 -4.01
C GLU A 40 -12.57 -15.30 -3.49
N ARG A 41 -12.49 -14.05 -3.97
CA ARG A 41 -11.30 -13.21 -3.73
C ARG A 41 -11.33 -12.54 -2.38
N LEU A 42 -12.46 -11.92 -2.05
CA LEU A 42 -12.64 -11.16 -0.82
C LEU A 42 -12.37 -12.03 0.43
N PRO A 43 -12.95 -13.24 0.60
CA PRO A 43 -12.68 -14.07 1.77
C PRO A 43 -11.20 -14.49 1.88
N ARG A 44 -10.53 -14.73 0.74
CA ARG A 44 -9.10 -15.08 0.72
C ARG A 44 -8.22 -13.93 1.21
N VAL A 45 -8.52 -12.71 0.77
CA VAL A 45 -7.74 -11.53 1.18
C VAL A 45 -7.97 -11.23 2.66
N GLU A 46 -9.20 -11.30 3.14
CA GLU A 46 -9.50 -11.10 4.57
C GLU A 46 -8.82 -12.13 5.46
N ASN A 47 -8.85 -13.40 5.08
CA ASN A 47 -8.14 -14.45 5.80
C ASN A 47 -6.64 -14.15 5.87
N ARG A 48 -6.06 -13.62 4.79
CA ARG A 48 -4.65 -13.25 4.76
C ARG A 48 -4.35 -12.03 5.62
N VAL A 49 -5.20 -11.01 5.61
CA VAL A 49 -5.07 -9.84 6.49
C VAL A 49 -5.11 -10.28 7.95
N ARG A 50 -6.13 -11.07 8.33
CA ARG A 50 -6.27 -11.62 9.67
C ARG A 50 -5.05 -12.44 10.08
N ALA A 51 -4.64 -13.42 9.27
CA ALA A 51 -3.50 -14.27 9.59
C ALA A 51 -2.18 -13.48 9.77
N LEU A 52 -1.99 -12.41 9.00
CA LEU A 52 -0.83 -11.53 9.16
C LEU A 52 -0.92 -10.71 10.45
N THR A 53 -2.09 -10.14 10.75
CA THR A 53 -2.34 -9.42 12.00
C THR A 53 -2.10 -10.33 13.21
N ASP A 54 -2.65 -11.54 13.18
CA ASP A 54 -2.50 -12.53 14.26
C ASP A 54 -1.04 -12.93 14.45
N ARG A 55 -0.31 -13.20 13.36
CA ARG A 55 1.13 -13.52 13.43
C ARG A 55 1.95 -12.39 14.04
N ILE A 56 1.67 -11.14 13.65
CA ILE A 56 2.41 -9.98 14.17
C ILE A 56 2.14 -9.82 15.68
N ASN A 57 0.88 -10.00 16.11
CA ASN A 57 0.46 -9.90 17.50
C ASN A 57 0.70 -11.18 18.34
N GLY A 58 1.22 -12.23 17.71
CA GLY A 58 1.49 -13.51 18.34
C GLY A 58 2.47 -13.42 19.51
N ASP A 59 2.58 -14.52 20.25
CA ASP A 59 3.49 -14.66 21.38
C ASP A 59 4.96 -14.75 20.98
N ALA A 60 5.85 -14.92 21.96
CA ALA A 60 7.29 -15.05 21.72
C ALA A 60 7.68 -16.36 21.02
N GLY A 61 6.80 -17.37 20.96
CA GLY A 61 7.00 -18.60 20.18
C GLY A 61 6.67 -18.40 18.70
N THR A 62 5.85 -17.41 18.37
CA THR A 62 5.44 -17.09 17.01
C THR A 62 6.56 -16.36 16.25
N LEU A 63 7.20 -17.04 15.29
CA LEU A 63 8.31 -16.47 14.52
C LEU A 63 7.93 -15.15 13.84
N GLY A 64 8.73 -14.11 14.10
CA GLY A 64 8.56 -12.79 13.50
C GLY A 64 7.42 -11.95 14.08
N SER A 65 6.76 -12.43 15.14
CA SER A 65 5.87 -11.61 15.98
C SER A 65 6.65 -10.50 16.69
N LYS A 66 5.95 -9.51 17.22
CA LYS A 66 6.56 -8.44 18.01
C LYS A 66 7.27 -8.99 19.25
N LYS A 67 6.59 -9.88 19.99
CA LYS A 67 7.15 -10.52 21.20
C LYS A 67 8.38 -11.38 20.89
N TRP A 68 8.39 -12.08 19.75
CA TRP A 68 9.58 -12.83 19.32
C TRP A 68 10.75 -11.89 19.01
N LEU A 69 10.50 -10.77 18.32
CA LEU A 69 11.52 -9.77 18.02
C LEU A 69 12.09 -9.12 19.29
N GLU A 70 11.22 -8.74 20.23
CA GLU A 70 11.59 -8.20 21.54
C GLU A 70 12.50 -9.17 22.32
N GLN A 71 12.11 -10.44 22.38
CA GLN A 71 12.92 -11.47 23.05
C GLN A 71 14.28 -11.63 22.38
N LYS A 72 14.34 -11.69 21.04
CA LYS A 72 15.60 -11.83 20.31
C LYS A 72 16.49 -10.60 20.47
N ALA A 73 15.93 -9.39 20.51
CA ALA A 73 16.67 -8.17 20.76
C ALA A 73 17.28 -8.19 22.17
N ALA A 74 16.49 -8.58 23.19
CA ALA A 74 16.98 -8.73 24.55
C ALA A 74 18.11 -9.77 24.67
N THR A 75 18.00 -10.92 24.00
CA THR A 75 19.07 -11.92 23.93
C THR A 75 20.33 -11.35 23.28
N ALA A 76 20.20 -10.63 22.16
CA ALA A 76 21.34 -10.02 21.48
C ALA A 76 22.07 -9.00 22.37
N ARG A 77 21.34 -8.15 23.10
CA ARG A 77 21.92 -7.20 24.06
C ARG A 77 22.67 -7.91 25.18
N LYS A 78 22.08 -8.97 25.76
CA LYS A 78 22.74 -9.77 26.81
C LYS A 78 24.04 -10.42 26.33
N ALA A 79 24.13 -10.75 25.04
CA ALA A 79 25.32 -11.29 24.41
C ALA A 79 26.32 -10.20 23.95
N GLY A 80 26.07 -8.92 24.22
CA GLY A 80 26.92 -7.81 23.76
C GLY A 80 26.80 -7.47 22.27
N ASN A 81 25.87 -8.10 21.54
CA ASN A 81 25.66 -7.84 20.11
C ASN A 81 24.61 -6.72 19.91
N THR A 82 25.04 -5.49 20.15
CA THR A 82 24.18 -4.30 20.09
C THR A 82 23.67 -4.03 18.67
N ALA A 83 24.52 -4.14 17.65
CA ALA A 83 24.13 -3.94 16.25
C ALA A 83 22.99 -4.89 15.83
N ARG A 84 23.01 -6.15 16.28
CA ARG A 84 21.91 -7.09 16.02
C ARG A 84 20.63 -6.69 16.75
N ALA A 85 20.74 -6.20 17.98
CA ALA A 85 19.59 -5.71 18.72
C ALA A 85 18.93 -4.52 18.02
N ASP A 86 19.73 -3.57 17.51
CA ASP A 86 19.23 -2.38 16.80
C ASP A 86 18.46 -2.74 15.54
N VAL A 87 18.95 -3.73 14.76
CA VAL A 87 18.22 -4.25 13.59
C VAL A 87 16.89 -4.87 14.00
N LEU A 88 16.85 -5.62 15.11
CA LEU A 88 15.62 -6.24 15.61
C LEU A 88 14.62 -5.19 16.13
N ASP A 89 15.09 -4.13 16.78
CA ASP A 89 14.26 -3.01 17.20
C ASP A 89 13.70 -2.24 16.00
N ALA A 90 14.50 -2.04 14.94
CA ALA A 90 14.02 -1.44 13.70
C ALA A 90 12.93 -2.31 13.05
N GLN A 91 13.10 -3.64 13.05
CA GLN A 91 12.06 -4.57 12.59
C GLN A 91 10.79 -4.50 13.44
N LEU A 92 10.92 -4.33 14.75
CA LEU A 92 9.78 -4.15 15.66
C LEU A 92 8.98 -2.90 15.28
N LYS A 93 9.64 -1.76 15.06
CA LYS A 93 8.99 -0.51 14.59
C LYS A 93 8.27 -0.71 13.25
N LEU A 94 8.86 -1.48 12.33
CA LEU A 94 8.19 -1.82 11.07
C LEU A 94 6.91 -2.63 11.30
N ARG A 95 6.86 -3.50 12.32
CA ARG A 95 5.63 -4.27 12.62
C ARG A 95 4.47 -3.36 13.00
N ASP A 96 4.71 -2.32 13.78
CA ASP A 96 3.66 -1.37 14.15
C ASP A 96 3.11 -0.61 12.93
N SER A 97 3.99 -0.17 12.01
CA SER A 97 3.56 0.42 10.74
C SER A 97 2.74 -0.55 9.89
N GLN A 98 3.14 -1.83 9.84
CA GLN A 98 2.42 -2.84 9.08
C GLN A 98 1.05 -3.16 9.70
N LEU A 99 0.91 -3.14 11.03
CA LEU A 99 -0.39 -3.28 11.68
C LEU A 99 -1.35 -2.17 11.26
N GLY A 100 -0.90 -0.92 11.22
CA GLY A 100 -1.74 0.19 10.72
C GLY A 100 -2.23 -0.03 9.28
N LYS A 101 -1.36 -0.51 8.38
CA LYS A 101 -1.75 -0.84 7.00
C LYS A 101 -2.74 -2.01 6.93
N LEU A 102 -2.56 -3.02 7.77
CA LEU A 102 -3.46 -4.18 7.82
C LEU A 102 -4.84 -3.79 8.37
N THR A 103 -4.91 -2.89 9.35
CA THR A 103 -6.17 -2.31 9.83
C THR A 103 -6.90 -1.58 8.70
N ASN A 104 -6.23 -0.64 8.03
CA ASN A 104 -6.83 0.09 6.91
C ASN A 104 -7.26 -0.84 5.76
N ALA A 105 -6.51 -1.92 5.51
CA ALA A 105 -6.89 -2.93 4.53
C ALA A 105 -8.16 -3.67 4.96
N SER A 106 -8.27 -4.04 6.25
CA SER A 106 -9.46 -4.69 6.80
C SER A 106 -10.70 -3.81 6.66
N GLU A 107 -10.58 -2.52 6.93
CA GLU A 107 -11.66 -1.54 6.80
C GLU A 107 -12.14 -1.44 5.34
N ARG A 108 -11.21 -1.29 4.40
CA ARG A 108 -11.52 -1.25 2.96
C ARG A 108 -12.20 -2.53 2.46
N LEU A 109 -11.80 -3.69 2.97
CA LEU A 109 -12.43 -4.97 2.61
C LEU A 109 -13.86 -5.05 3.17
N ALA A 110 -14.09 -4.55 4.39
CA ALA A 110 -15.41 -4.49 5.00
C ALA A 110 -16.34 -3.51 4.25
N GLU A 111 -15.83 -2.34 3.87
CA GLU A 111 -16.52 -1.35 3.06
C GLU A 111 -16.92 -1.96 1.71
N PHE A 112 -15.95 -2.51 0.96
CA PHE A 112 -16.20 -3.19 -0.32
C PHE A 112 -17.26 -4.29 -0.19
N ARG A 113 -17.19 -5.10 0.88
CA ARG A 113 -18.21 -6.11 1.16
C ARG A 113 -19.59 -5.48 1.26
N SER A 114 -19.72 -4.45 2.09
CA SER A 114 -21.02 -3.84 2.38
C SER A 114 -21.63 -3.18 1.15
N GLU A 115 -20.81 -2.59 0.28
CA GLU A 115 -21.26 -1.87 -0.92
C GLU A 115 -21.57 -2.80 -2.10
N HIS A 116 -20.82 -3.90 -2.24
CA HIS A 116 -20.85 -4.70 -3.47
C HIS A 116 -21.21 -6.17 -3.26
N CYS A 117 -21.04 -6.69 -2.05
CA CYS A 117 -21.28 -8.10 -1.72
C CYS A 117 -22.54 -8.25 -0.87
N GLY A 118 -23.69 -7.95 -1.47
CA GLY A 118 -25.01 -8.06 -0.83
C GLY A 118 -26.18 -8.31 -1.78
N SER A 119 -25.93 -8.37 -3.09
CA SER A 119 -26.97 -8.61 -4.10
C SER A 119 -27.10 -10.10 -4.41
N LYS A 120 -28.29 -10.65 -4.14
CA LYS A 120 -28.76 -11.89 -4.79
C LYS A 120 -29.11 -11.59 -6.24
#